data_AF-A0ABD6FNP5-F1
#
_entry.id   AF-A0ABD6FNP5-F1
#
_cell.length_a   1.000
_cell.length_b   1.000
_cell.length_c   1.000
_cell.angle_alpha   90.00
_cell.angle_beta   90.00
_cell.angle_gamma   90.00
#
_symmetry.space_group_name_H-M   'P 1'
#
loop_
_entity.id
_entity.type
_entity.pdbx_description
1 polymer ?
#
loop_
_entity_poly.entity_id
_entity_poly.type
_entity_poly.pdbx_seq_one_letter_code
_entity_poly.pdbx_strand_id
1 'polypeptide(L)'
;MGALIALVIGVMIGAGASKVHPLTNAGVLLGAAAGAVGGLLGSALLRGLFTGMLSDVEMAGLAVGATVGALVLSLAAGWAWNHYRRA
;
A
#
# COMPACT_ATOMS: atom_id res chain seq x y z
N MET A 1 -11.24 11.77 -8.17
CA MET A 1 -10.69 12.06 -6.82
C MET A 1 -10.25 10.80 -6.08
N GLY A 2 -11.02 9.71 -6.06
CA GLY A 2 -10.66 8.48 -5.33
C GLY A 2 -9.27 7.89 -5.65
N ALA A 3 -8.89 7.83 -6.93
CA ALA A 3 -7.56 7.33 -7.32
C ALA A 3 -6.40 8.19 -6.78
N LEU A 4 -6.58 9.51 -6.71
CA LEU A 4 -5.58 10.42 -6.12
C LEU A 4 -5.42 10.15 -4.62
N ILE A 5 -6.54 9.95 -3.91
CA ILE A 5 -6.54 9.61 -2.48
C ILE A 5 -5.86 8.27 -2.24
N ALA A 6 -6.19 7.25 -3.03
CA ALA A 6 -5.55 5.94 -2.95
C ALA A 6 -4.04 6.01 -3.21
N LEU A 7 -3.62 6.83 -4.19
CA LEU A 7 -2.22 7.06 -4.50
C LEU A 7 -1.51 7.74 -3.32
N VAL A 8 -2.07 8.82 -2.77
CA VAL A 8 -1.47 9.56 -1.65
C VAL A 8 -1.36 8.67 -0.41
N ILE A 9 -2.44 7.96 -0.05
CA ILE A 9 -2.44 6.97 1.04
C ILE A 9 -1.36 5.93 0.78
N GLY A 10 -1.31 5.39 -0.43
CA GLY A 10 -0.34 4.38 -0.81
C GLY A 10 1.11 4.84 -0.67
N VAL A 11 1.42 6.04 -1.17
CA VAL A 11 2.77 6.64 -1.04
C VAL A 11 3.14 6.82 0.43
N MET A 12 2.24 7.38 1.25
CA MET A 12 2.52 7.63 2.67
C MET A 12 2.73 6.33 3.44
N ILE A 13 1.86 5.34 3.22
CA ILE A 13 1.95 4.01 3.86
C ILE A 13 3.24 3.31 3.44
N GLY A 14 3.55 3.29 2.14
CA GLY A 14 4.74 2.62 1.64
C GLY A 14 6.05 3.28 2.08
N ALA A 15 6.11 4.61 2.08
CA ALA A 15 7.23 5.37 2.63
C ALA A 15 7.38 5.14 4.15
N GLY A 16 6.26 5.10 4.89
CA GLY A 16 6.25 4.79 6.31
C GLY A 16 6.73 3.37 6.59
N ALA A 17 6.14 2.38 5.94
CA ALA A 17 6.47 0.96 6.10
C ALA A 17 7.96 0.67 5.84
N SER A 18 8.58 1.36 4.88
CA SER A 18 10.01 1.23 4.60
C SER A 18 10.94 1.72 5.73
N LYS A 19 10.43 2.56 6.64
CA LYS A 19 11.19 3.11 7.78
C LYS A 19 11.01 2.32 9.08
N VAL A 20 10.01 1.44 9.15
CA VAL A 20 9.58 0.80 10.41
C VAL A 20 10.26 -0.55 10.66
N HIS A 21 10.57 -1.32 9.61
CA HIS A 21 11.12 -2.68 9.79
C HIS A 21 12.32 -2.96 8.86
N PRO A 22 13.38 -3.64 9.33
CA PRO A 22 14.55 -3.96 8.48
C PRO A 22 14.20 -4.79 7.25
N LEU A 23 13.22 -5.71 7.36
CA LEU A 23 12.78 -6.53 6.23
C LEU A 23 12.05 -5.74 5.13
N THR A 24 11.55 -4.54 5.44
CA THR A 24 10.88 -3.65 4.48
C THR A 24 11.75 -2.47 4.06
N ASN A 25 12.93 -2.32 4.65
CA ASN A 25 13.84 -1.22 4.39
C ASN A 25 14.65 -1.44 3.10
N ALA A 26 13.96 -1.41 1.97
CA ALA A 26 14.56 -1.38 0.64
C ALA A 26 14.84 0.04 0.12
N GLY A 27 14.64 1.05 0.97
CA GLY A 27 14.73 2.47 0.64
C GLY A 27 13.35 3.12 0.49
N VAL A 28 13.25 4.38 0.95
CA VAL A 28 11.99 5.15 1.00
C VAL A 28 11.35 5.31 -0.37
N LEU A 29 12.16 5.46 -1.43
CA LEU A 29 11.67 5.60 -2.80
C LEU A 29 11.02 4.32 -3.31
N LEU A 30 11.63 3.15 -3.07
CA LEU A 30 11.04 1.87 -3.47
C LEU A 30 9.77 1.59 -2.66
N GLY A 31 9.81 1.87 -1.35
CA GLY A 31 8.65 1.78 -0.46
C GLY A 31 7.49 2.64 -0.96
N ALA A 32 7.75 3.91 -1.27
CA ALA A 32 6.75 4.84 -1.80
C ALA A 32 6.19 4.42 -3.16
N ALA A 33 7.05 3.95 -4.09
CA ALA A 33 6.60 3.50 -5.41
C ALA A 33 5.74 2.22 -5.31
N ALA A 34 6.19 1.23 -4.55
CA ALA A 34 5.43 0.01 -4.28
C ALA A 34 4.13 0.31 -3.55
N GLY A 35 4.17 1.25 -2.59
CA GLY A 35 3.01 1.70 -1.84
C GLY A 35 2.01 2.43 -2.73
N ALA A 36 2.45 3.28 -3.65
CA ALA A 36 1.57 3.97 -4.61
C ALA A 36 0.82 2.97 -5.50
N VAL A 37 1.55 2.01 -6.07
CA VAL A 37 0.98 0.95 -6.91
C VAL A 37 0.02 0.08 -6.10
N GLY A 38 0.42 -0.30 -4.87
CA GLY A 38 -0.42 -1.07 -3.97
C GLY A 38 -1.65 -0.32 -3.48
N GLY A 39 -1.56 0.98 -3.28
CA GLY A 39 -2.70 1.83 -2.93
C GLY A 39 -3.73 1.87 -4.05
N LEU A 40 -3.28 2.08 -5.29
CA LEU A 40 -4.15 2.06 -6.46
C LEU A 40 -4.81 0.69 -6.66
N LEU A 41 -4.02 -0.39 -6.70
CA LEU A 41 -4.53 -1.75 -6.90
C LEU A 41 -5.43 -2.20 -5.75
N GLY A 42 -5.03 -1.96 -4.50
CA GLY A 42 -5.81 -2.30 -3.31
C GLY A 42 -7.13 -1.56 -3.27
N SER A 43 -7.14 -0.26 -3.61
CA SER A 43 -8.39 0.49 -3.71
C SER A 43 -9.31 -0.02 -4.83
N ALA A 44 -8.76 -0.50 -5.94
CA ALA A 44 -9.57 -1.04 -7.03
C ALA A 44 -10.16 -2.41 -6.69
N LEU A 45 -9.35 -3.30 -6.09
CA LEU A 45 -9.71 -4.69 -5.84
C LEU A 45 -10.52 -4.89 -4.55
N LEU A 46 -10.24 -4.09 -3.51
CA LEU A 46 -10.78 -4.31 -2.16
C LEU A 46 -11.89 -3.32 -1.77
N ARG A 47 -12.14 -2.28 -2.58
CA ARG A 47 -13.16 -1.27 -2.25
C ARG A 47 -14.52 -1.90 -2.01
N GLY A 48 -15.03 -2.71 -2.94
CA GLY A 48 -16.35 -3.33 -2.80
C GLY A 48 -16.50 -4.20 -1.56
N LEU A 49 -15.42 -4.88 -1.17
CA LEU A 49 -15.38 -5.70 0.04
C LEU A 49 -15.49 -4.83 1.30
N PHE A 50 -14.69 -3.77 1.39
CA PHE A 50 -14.67 -2.92 2.57
C PHE A 50 -15.85 -1.94 2.64
N THR A 51 -16.42 -1.49 1.52
CA THR A 51 -17.62 -0.66 1.54
C THR A 51 -18.79 -1.37 2.20
N GLY A 52 -19.02 -2.64 1.87
CA GLY A 52 -20.08 -3.44 2.51
C GLY A 52 -19.85 -3.71 3.99
N MET A 53 -18.58 -3.70 4.44
CA MET A 53 -18.22 -3.87 5.86
C MET A 53 -18.28 -2.56 6.67
N LEU A 54 -18.13 -1.41 6.02
CA LEU A 54 -18.04 -0.08 6.64
C LEU A 54 -19.32 0.74 6.41
N SER A 55 -20.48 0.11 6.55
CA SER A 55 -21.80 0.76 6.47
C SER A 55 -22.03 1.55 5.16
N ASP A 56 -21.56 1.01 4.03
CA ASP A 56 -21.66 1.59 2.69
C ASP A 56 -20.99 2.96 2.51
N VAL A 57 -20.05 3.30 3.39
CA VAL A 57 -19.22 4.51 3.22
C VAL A 57 -18.17 4.24 2.15
N GLU A 58 -18.47 4.68 0.93
CA GLU A 58 -17.64 4.47 -0.26
C GLU A 58 -16.19 4.93 -0.09
N MET A 59 -15.98 6.04 0.62
CA MET A 59 -14.65 6.60 0.91
C MET A 59 -13.86 5.78 1.94
N ALA A 60 -14.55 5.17 2.91
CA ALA A 60 -13.91 4.32 3.91
C ALA A 60 -13.38 3.04 3.26
N GLY A 61 -14.19 2.40 2.40
CA GLY A 61 -13.75 1.21 1.66
C GLY A 61 -12.57 1.50 0.73
N LEU A 62 -12.56 2.68 0.10
CA LEU A 62 -11.46 3.11 -0.76
C LEU A 62 -10.17 3.33 0.04
N ALA A 63 -10.24 4.03 1.18
CA ALA A 63 -9.08 4.30 2.04
C ALA A 63 -8.50 3.03 2.66
N VAL A 64 -9.36 2.12 3.14
CA VAL A 64 -8.93 0.85 3.73
C VAL A 64 -8.33 -0.07 2.66
N GLY A 65 -9.00 -0.20 1.51
CA GLY A 65 -8.47 -0.97 0.37
C GLY A 65 -7.11 -0.47 -0.08
N ALA A 66 -6.94 0.86 -0.20
CA ALA A 66 -5.65 1.46 -0.53
C ALA A 66 -4.58 1.16 0.53
N THR A 67 -4.91 1.30 1.81
CA THR A 67 -3.97 1.04 2.91
C THR A 67 -3.49 -0.41 2.92
N VAL A 68 -4.42 -1.36 2.79
CA VAL A 68 -4.10 -2.79 2.78
C VAL A 68 -3.25 -3.14 1.57
N GLY A 69 -3.64 -2.70 0.37
CA GLY A 69 -2.88 -2.99 -0.85
C GLY A 69 -1.47 -2.37 -0.81
N ALA A 70 -1.34 -1.14 -0.31
CA ALA A 70 -0.06 -0.47 -0.16
C ALA A 70 0.87 -1.22 0.81
N LEU A 71 0.36 -1.65 1.97
CA LEU A 71 1.14 -2.42 2.93
C LEU A 71 1.66 -3.73 2.32
N VAL A 72 0.78 -4.50 1.69
CA VAL A 72 1.14 -5.80 1.10
C VAL A 72 2.21 -5.65 0.02
N LEU A 73 2.05 -4.70 -0.90
CA LEU A 73 3.01 -4.49 -1.99
C LEU A 73 4.33 -3.89 -1.50
N SER A 74 4.32 -2.96 -0.55
CA SER A 74 5.55 -2.44 0.05
C SER A 74 6.30 -3.51 0.83
N LEU A 75 5.59 -4.41 1.53
CA LEU A 75 6.18 -5.58 2.20
C LEU A 75 6.83 -6.54 1.20
N ALA A 76 6.09 -6.90 0.14
CA ALA A 76 6.59 -7.80 -0.91
C ALA A 76 7.81 -7.21 -1.62
N ALA A 77 7.77 -5.92 -1.98
CA ALA A 77 8.89 -5.22 -2.62
C ALA A 77 10.12 -5.14 -1.70
N GLY A 78 9.91 -4.83 -0.42
CA GLY A 78 10.98 -4.77 0.57
C GLY A 78 11.65 -6.13 0.80
N TRP A 79 10.83 -7.18 0.92
CA TRP A 79 11.30 -8.55 1.07
C TRP A 79 12.06 -9.02 -0.17
N ALA A 80 11.51 -8.83 -1.36
CA ALA A 80 12.15 -9.21 -2.62
C ALA A 80 13.52 -8.54 -2.78
N TRP A 81 13.60 -7.23 -2.54
CA TRP A 81 14.86 -6.49 -2.61
C TRP A 81 15.92 -7.01 -1.62
N ASN A 82 15.51 -7.27 -0.39
CA ASN A 82 16.40 -7.81 0.63
C ASN A 82 16.85 -9.24 0.33
N HIS A 83 15.99 -10.04 -0.30
CA HIS A 83 16.35 -11.37 -0.77
C HIS A 83 17.39 -11.30 -1.91
N TYR A 84 17.17 -10.46 -2.92
CA TYR A 84 18.11 -10.25 -4.02
C TYR A 84 19.48 -9.74 -3.57
N ARG A 85 19.56 -8.96 -2.49
CA ARG A 85 20.85 -8.50 -1.95
C ARG A 85 21.65 -9.56 -1.18
N ARG A 86 20.99 -10.64 -0.76
CA ARG A 86 21.62 -11.73 0.01
C ARG A 86 22.02 -12.93 -0.86
N ALA A 87 21.52 -13.00 -2.09
CA ALA A 87 21.90 -13.97 -3.11
C ALA A 87 23.15 -13.50 -3.86
#